data_AF-A0A8X8LET4-F1
#
_entry.id   AF-A0A8X8LET4-F1
#
_cell.length_a   1.000
_cell.length_b   1.000
_cell.length_c   1.000
_cell.angle_alpha   90.00
_cell.angle_beta   90.00
_cell.angle_gamma   90.00
#
_symmetry.space_group_name_H-M   'P 1'
#
loop_
_entity.id
_entity.type
_entity.pdbx_description
1 polymer ?
#
loop_
_entity_poly.entity_id
_entity_poly.type
_entity_poly.pdbx_seq_one_letter_code
_entity_poly.pdbx_strand_id
1 'polypeptide(L)'
;MGRSFIRSFGVFVLIISASLAFMSFVVANSSGSLLRVSAPDTVPVIQFTANEGDARLSLYEKLALDSLGLSHEAFEYALKGHDQLQSDGKIEKDNLLSIIDFSLPSGKKRLFVIDLESEELLFNTYVAHGRNSGKDIATKFSNKPNSFKSSLGFYVTGDTYTGKHGYSMRLNGEESGINDRAEGRGIVMHSAAYANENSIEERGFIGRSLGCPAIPKNVHRQIIETICHGSCLFMYSPDAYYLSHSKLI
;
A
#
# COMPACT_ATOMS: atom_id res chain seq x y z
N MET A 1 42.32 23.85 53.26
CA MET A 1 42.83 22.47 53.09
C MET A 1 41.88 21.78 52.12
N GLY A 2 42.36 21.36 50.94
CA GLY A 2 41.53 20.78 49.86
C GLY A 2 41.79 21.41 48.49
N ARG A 3 42.88 20.99 47.84
CA ARG A 3 43.18 21.24 46.41
C ARG A 3 42.54 20.12 45.58
N SER A 4 41.90 20.43 44.46
CA SER A 4 41.67 19.47 43.36
C SER A 4 41.51 20.27 42.06
N PHE A 5 42.55 20.36 41.23
CA PHE A 5 42.97 19.45 40.16
C PHE A 5 42.33 19.79 38.81
N ILE A 6 43.11 20.50 38.00
CA ILE A 6 42.93 20.74 36.57
C ILE A 6 43.19 19.42 35.84
N ARG A 7 42.29 18.99 34.97
CA ARG A 7 42.61 18.07 33.85
C ARG A 7 41.83 18.45 32.59
N SER A 8 42.57 19.09 31.68
CA SER A 8 42.26 19.20 30.27
C SER A 8 42.25 17.81 29.63
N PHE A 9 41.24 17.48 28.83
CA PHE A 9 41.27 16.36 27.91
C PHE A 9 40.91 16.87 26.52
N GLY A 10 41.92 16.89 25.65
CA GLY A 10 41.82 17.30 24.25
C GLY A 10 41.03 16.28 23.44
N VAL A 11 40.20 16.82 22.56
CA VAL A 11 39.45 16.10 21.53
C VAL A 11 40.42 15.68 20.42
N PHE A 12 40.58 14.38 20.20
CA PHE A 12 41.28 13.82 19.04
C PHE A 12 40.24 13.42 17.99
N VAL A 13 40.07 14.24 16.95
CA VAL A 13 39.34 13.87 15.73
C VAL A 13 40.33 13.24 14.77
N LEU A 14 40.19 11.93 14.52
CA LEU A 14 40.98 11.20 13.55
C LEU A 14 40.28 11.29 12.18
N ILE A 15 40.77 12.17 11.31
CA ILE A 15 40.32 12.25 9.91
C ILE A 15 41.16 11.27 9.10
N ILE A 16 40.57 10.17 8.67
CA ILE A 16 41.18 9.23 7.72
C ILE A 16 40.77 9.68 6.31
N SER A 17 41.66 10.40 5.63
CA SER A 17 41.52 10.70 4.21
C SER A 17 42.08 9.55 3.38
N ALA A 18 41.21 8.75 2.75
CA ALA A 18 41.59 7.73 1.79
C ALA A 18 41.73 8.36 0.39
N SER A 19 42.96 8.58 -0.05
CA SER A 19 43.30 9.02 -1.40
C SER A 19 43.38 7.81 -2.32
N LEU A 20 42.36 7.57 -3.16
CA LEU A 20 42.44 6.60 -4.26
C LEU A 20 43.15 7.24 -5.45
N ALA A 21 44.43 6.88 -5.63
CA ALA A 21 45.16 7.13 -6.86
C ALA A 21 44.77 6.06 -7.89
N PHE A 22 43.99 6.44 -8.91
CA PHE A 22 43.80 5.63 -10.11
C PHE A 22 45.06 5.73 -10.98
N MET A 23 45.82 4.64 -11.00
CA MET A 23 47.02 4.49 -11.82
C MET A 23 46.60 4.15 -13.25
N SER A 24 46.87 5.06 -14.20
CA SER A 24 46.61 4.86 -15.62
C SER A 24 47.47 3.71 -16.17
N PHE A 25 46.85 2.61 -16.55
CA PHE A 25 47.51 1.54 -17.30
C PHE A 25 47.52 1.89 -18.80
N VAL A 26 48.71 2.18 -19.32
CA VAL A 26 49.00 2.21 -20.76
C VAL A 26 49.38 0.81 -21.18
N VAL A 27 48.56 0.16 -22.01
CA VAL A 27 48.91 -1.12 -22.65
C VAL A 27 49.58 -0.81 -23.99
N ALA A 28 50.81 -1.29 -24.13
CA ALA A 28 51.61 -1.19 -25.35
C ALA A 28 51.05 -2.12 -26.44
N ASN A 29 50.83 -1.58 -27.64
CA ASN A 29 50.54 -2.36 -28.84
C ASN A 29 51.81 -3.10 -29.29
N SER A 30 51.76 -4.43 -29.35
CA SER A 30 52.70 -5.24 -30.11
C SER A 30 51.99 -5.81 -31.35
N SER A 31 52.56 -5.51 -32.50
CA SER A 31 52.12 -5.95 -33.82
C SER A 31 52.25 -7.47 -33.93
N GLY A 32 51.11 -8.15 -34.04
CA GLY A 32 51.01 -9.60 -34.25
C GLY A 32 50.16 -9.92 -35.48
N SER A 33 50.80 -10.61 -36.43
CA SER A 33 50.35 -11.19 -37.70
C SER A 33 48.84 -11.46 -37.91
N LEU A 34 48.36 -11.08 -39.09
CA LEU A 34 47.00 -11.33 -39.61
C LEU A 34 46.78 -12.81 -39.95
N LEU A 35 45.87 -13.47 -39.24
CA LEU A 35 45.14 -14.62 -39.76
C LEU A 35 43.65 -14.29 -39.73
N ARG A 36 43.08 -14.04 -40.93
CA ARG A 36 41.64 -13.87 -41.14
C ARG A 36 40.95 -15.22 -40.92
N VAL A 37 40.27 -15.36 -39.79
CA VAL A 37 39.16 -16.31 -39.64
C VAL A 37 37.88 -15.49 -39.71
N SER A 38 37.08 -15.75 -40.75
CA SER A 38 35.76 -15.17 -40.92
C SER A 38 34.80 -15.81 -39.92
N ALA A 39 34.30 -15.05 -38.96
CA ALA A 39 33.19 -15.44 -38.10
C ALA A 39 31.88 -14.86 -38.67
N PRO A 40 30.78 -15.63 -38.72
CA PRO A 40 29.52 -15.15 -39.25
C PRO A 40 28.78 -14.28 -38.24
N ASP A 41 28.20 -13.21 -38.77
CA ASP A 41 27.01 -12.44 -38.41
C ASP A 41 26.54 -12.39 -36.94
N THR A 42 26.45 -11.13 -36.50
CA THR A 42 25.78 -10.61 -35.32
C THR A 42 24.55 -11.40 -34.89
N VAL A 43 24.63 -12.05 -33.72
CA VAL A 43 23.43 -12.46 -32.98
C VAL A 43 22.83 -11.18 -32.35
N PRO A 44 21.55 -10.85 -32.62
CA PRO A 44 20.92 -9.72 -31.95
C PRO A 44 20.75 -10.07 -30.47
N VAL A 45 21.39 -9.28 -29.61
CA VAL A 45 21.11 -9.29 -28.17
C VAL A 45 19.69 -8.73 -27.99
N ILE A 46 18.72 -9.61 -27.79
CA ILE A 46 17.37 -9.22 -27.42
C ILE A 46 17.44 -8.65 -26.00
N GLN A 47 17.36 -7.33 -25.88
CA GLN A 47 17.10 -6.69 -24.59
C GLN A 47 15.66 -7.03 -24.19
N PHE A 48 15.51 -7.93 -23.22
CA PHE A 48 14.26 -8.13 -22.52
C PHE A 48 14.03 -6.91 -21.62
N THR A 49 13.27 -5.93 -22.10
CA THR A 49 12.67 -4.94 -21.21
C THR A 49 11.54 -5.66 -20.46
N ALA A 50 11.71 -5.90 -19.16
CA ALA A 50 10.61 -6.38 -18.33
C ALA A 50 9.44 -5.40 -18.52
N ASN A 51 8.28 -5.90 -18.95
CA ASN A 51 7.09 -5.06 -19.05
C ASN A 51 6.70 -4.62 -17.64
N GLU A 52 6.14 -3.41 -17.48
CA GLU A 52 5.66 -2.92 -16.17
C GLU A 52 4.66 -3.89 -15.51
N GLY A 53 3.89 -4.63 -16.31
CA GLY A 53 3.02 -5.71 -15.84
C GLY A 53 3.77 -6.88 -15.20
N ASP A 54 4.92 -7.28 -15.78
CA ASP A 54 5.76 -8.35 -15.23
C ASP A 54 6.44 -7.89 -13.92
N ALA A 55 6.85 -6.62 -13.84
CA ALA A 55 7.43 -6.05 -12.63
C ALA A 55 6.42 -6.00 -11.47
N ARG A 56 5.15 -5.67 -11.75
CA ARG A 56 4.13 -5.62 -10.69
C ARG A 56 3.59 -6.99 -10.27
N LEU A 57 3.54 -7.97 -11.17
CA LEU A 57 3.33 -9.37 -10.79
C LEU A 57 4.46 -9.84 -9.87
N SER A 58 5.70 -9.43 -10.16
CA SER A 58 6.84 -9.74 -9.28
C SER A 58 6.74 -9.08 -7.90
N LEU A 59 6.06 -7.94 -7.77
CA LEU A 59 5.83 -7.28 -6.48
C LEU A 59 4.91 -8.09 -5.56
N TYR A 60 3.84 -8.67 -6.10
CA TYR A 60 2.91 -9.52 -5.33
C TYR A 60 3.64 -10.71 -4.70
N GLU A 61 4.48 -11.38 -5.49
CA GLU A 61 5.30 -12.50 -5.05
C GLU A 61 6.41 -12.04 -4.07
N LYS A 62 7.10 -10.94 -4.39
CA LYS A 62 8.16 -10.36 -3.53
C LYS A 62 7.67 -10.08 -2.12
N LEU A 63 6.45 -9.55 -2.00
CA LEU A 63 5.83 -9.20 -0.72
C LEU A 63 5.11 -10.39 -0.05
N ALA A 64 5.09 -11.57 -0.68
CA ALA A 64 4.39 -12.76 -0.21
C ALA A 64 2.93 -12.49 0.20
N LEU A 65 2.23 -11.69 -0.62
CA LEU A 65 0.88 -11.21 -0.30
C LEU A 65 -0.17 -12.33 -0.28
N ASP A 66 0.06 -13.39 -1.05
CA ASP A 66 -0.72 -14.64 -1.04
C ASP A 66 -0.69 -15.30 0.33
N SER A 67 0.49 -15.38 0.95
CA SER A 67 0.73 -15.97 2.26
C SER A 67 0.07 -15.17 3.38
N LEU A 68 -0.15 -13.87 3.14
CA LEU A 68 -0.92 -12.98 4.03
C LEU A 68 -2.43 -12.98 3.73
N GLY A 69 -2.84 -13.68 2.66
CA GLY A 69 -4.23 -13.90 2.28
C GLY A 69 -4.82 -12.88 1.31
N LEU A 70 -4.05 -11.88 0.82
CA LEU A 70 -4.56 -10.96 -0.20
C LEU A 70 -4.77 -11.73 -1.50
N SER A 71 -5.99 -11.70 -2.06
CA SER A 71 -6.24 -12.36 -3.35
C SER A 71 -5.48 -11.68 -4.49
N HIS A 72 -5.05 -12.48 -5.48
CA HIS A 72 -4.36 -11.98 -6.67
C HIS A 72 -5.24 -10.99 -7.42
N GLU A 73 -6.54 -11.30 -7.58
CA GLU A 73 -7.51 -10.45 -8.24
C GLU A 73 -7.68 -9.11 -7.53
N ALA A 74 -7.72 -9.10 -6.20
CA ALA A 74 -7.79 -7.84 -5.44
C ALA A 74 -6.57 -6.96 -5.72
N PHE A 75 -5.38 -7.55 -5.78
CA PHE A 75 -4.13 -6.84 -6.03
C PHE A 75 -4.05 -6.30 -7.47
N GLU A 76 -4.35 -7.14 -8.46
CA GLU A 76 -4.35 -6.72 -9.88
C GLU A 76 -5.35 -5.59 -10.14
N TYR A 77 -6.58 -5.72 -9.63
CA TYR A 77 -7.58 -4.67 -9.75
C TYR A 77 -7.15 -3.40 -9.04
N ALA A 78 -6.56 -3.51 -7.84
CA ALA A 78 -6.04 -2.36 -7.11
C ALA A 78 -5.02 -1.57 -7.94
N LEU A 79 -4.05 -2.26 -8.56
CA LEU A 79 -3.04 -1.64 -9.41
C LEU A 79 -3.65 -0.97 -10.63
N LYS A 80 -4.58 -1.66 -11.32
CA LYS A 80 -5.24 -1.11 -12.51
C LYS A 80 -5.99 0.18 -12.20
N GLY A 81 -6.82 0.20 -11.16
CA GLY A 81 -7.56 1.41 -10.80
C GLY A 81 -6.66 2.48 -10.18
N HIS A 82 -5.60 2.10 -9.47
CA HIS A 82 -4.57 3.03 -9.00
C HIS A 82 -3.95 3.81 -10.18
N ASP A 83 -3.48 3.11 -11.21
CA ASP A 83 -2.86 3.74 -12.38
C ASP A 83 -3.84 4.64 -13.12
N GLN A 84 -5.10 4.22 -13.23
CA GLN A 84 -6.13 5.07 -13.82
C GLN A 84 -6.33 6.35 -13.00
N LEU A 85 -6.45 6.27 -11.67
CA LEU A 85 -6.58 7.45 -10.81
C LEU A 85 -5.34 8.36 -10.87
N GLN A 86 -4.14 7.78 -10.98
CA GLN A 86 -2.90 8.53 -11.17
C GLN A 86 -2.92 9.28 -12.49
N SER A 87 -3.24 8.60 -13.59
CA SER A 87 -3.30 9.19 -14.93
C SER A 87 -4.39 10.27 -15.06
N ASP A 88 -5.49 10.12 -14.32
CA ASP A 88 -6.56 11.12 -14.22
C ASP A 88 -6.18 12.33 -13.32
N GLY A 89 -5.02 12.28 -12.64
CA GLY A 89 -4.55 13.31 -11.72
C GLY A 89 -5.36 13.42 -10.42
N LYS A 90 -6.00 12.31 -10.00
CA LYS A 90 -6.88 12.27 -8.82
C LYS A 90 -6.16 11.93 -7.51
N ILE A 91 -4.98 11.30 -7.59
CA ILE A 91 -4.15 10.97 -6.44
C ILE A 91 -2.85 11.77 -6.49
N GLU A 92 -2.40 12.24 -5.33
CA GLU A 92 -1.16 12.98 -5.12
C GLU A 92 -0.05 12.08 -4.56
N LYS A 93 -0.42 11.06 -3.78
CA LYS A 93 0.49 10.07 -3.19
C LYS A 93 0.42 8.78 -4.00
N ASP A 94 0.95 8.82 -5.21
CA ASP A 94 0.93 7.72 -6.18
C ASP A 94 1.94 6.60 -5.88
N ASN A 95 2.84 6.81 -4.92
CA ASN A 95 3.64 5.74 -4.35
C ASN A 95 2.85 4.85 -3.38
N LEU A 96 1.65 5.25 -2.92
CA LEU A 96 0.90 4.54 -1.89
C LEU A 96 -0.37 3.87 -2.43
N LEU A 97 -0.48 2.56 -2.19
CA LEU A 97 -1.66 1.77 -2.48
C LEU A 97 -2.19 1.08 -1.22
N SER A 98 -3.41 1.43 -0.81
CA SER A 98 -4.11 0.73 0.26
C SER A 98 -5.18 -0.20 -0.30
N ILE A 99 -5.23 -1.44 0.17
CA ILE A 99 -6.19 -2.46 -0.26
C ILE A 99 -6.90 -3.03 0.97
N ILE A 100 -8.24 -3.02 0.94
CA ILE A 100 -9.08 -3.75 1.88
C ILE A 100 -9.73 -4.90 1.13
N ASP A 101 -9.36 -6.15 1.46
CA ASP A 101 -9.95 -7.33 0.85
C ASP A 101 -11.10 -7.87 1.74
N PHE A 102 -12.34 -7.48 1.42
CA PHE A 102 -13.52 -7.96 2.13
C PHE A 102 -13.94 -9.40 1.79
N SER A 103 -13.28 -10.07 0.84
CA SER A 103 -13.45 -11.51 0.66
C SER A 103 -12.93 -12.30 1.87
N LEU A 104 -12.00 -11.70 2.63
CA LEU A 104 -11.47 -12.25 3.86
C LEU A 104 -12.40 -12.02 5.07
N PRO A 105 -12.44 -12.98 6.02
CA PRO A 105 -13.05 -12.80 7.34
C PRO A 105 -12.54 -11.56 8.06
N SER A 106 -13.41 -10.94 8.86
CA SER A 106 -13.06 -9.73 9.62
C SER A 106 -12.06 -10.00 10.75
N GLY A 107 -11.96 -11.25 11.20
CA GLY A 107 -10.92 -11.71 12.11
C GLY A 107 -9.55 -11.95 11.45
N LYS A 108 -9.41 -11.72 10.14
CA LYS A 108 -8.12 -11.75 9.44
C LYS A 108 -7.62 -10.32 9.19
N LYS A 109 -6.29 -10.18 9.15
CA LYS A 109 -5.65 -8.93 8.73
C LYS A 109 -5.87 -8.77 7.24
N ARG A 110 -6.77 -7.86 6.88
CA ARG A 110 -7.29 -7.70 5.51
C ARG A 110 -7.20 -6.27 4.97
N LEU A 111 -6.55 -5.37 5.72
CA LEU A 111 -6.07 -4.10 5.21
C LEU A 111 -4.57 -4.27 4.93
N PHE A 112 -4.16 -3.92 3.72
CA PHE A 112 -2.79 -3.89 3.23
C PHE A 112 -2.47 -2.45 2.82
N VAL A 113 -1.35 -1.91 3.26
CA VAL A 113 -0.85 -0.61 2.82
C VAL A 113 0.55 -0.84 2.27
N ILE A 114 0.71 -0.59 0.98
CA ILE A 114 1.91 -0.92 0.22
C ILE A 114 2.50 0.39 -0.28
N ASP A 115 3.81 0.55 -0.10
CA ASP A 115 4.60 1.54 -0.81
C ASP A 115 5.11 0.89 -2.10
N LEU A 116 4.61 1.38 -3.23
CA LEU A 116 4.92 0.90 -4.58
C LEU A 116 6.30 1.35 -5.05
N GLU A 117 6.85 2.43 -4.49
CA GLU A 117 8.17 2.94 -4.85
C GLU A 117 9.27 2.18 -4.11
N SER A 118 9.12 2.02 -2.79
CA SER A 118 10.07 1.21 -2.00
C SER A 118 9.82 -0.30 -2.11
N GLU A 119 8.69 -0.70 -2.68
CA GLU A 119 8.23 -2.08 -2.79
C GLU A 119 8.14 -2.75 -1.39
N GLU A 120 7.52 -2.06 -0.44
CA GLU A 120 7.40 -2.48 0.96
C GLU A 120 5.93 -2.57 1.42
N LEU A 121 5.64 -3.58 2.22
CA LEU A 121 4.37 -3.68 2.94
C LEU A 121 4.47 -2.90 4.26
N LEU A 122 3.95 -1.67 4.26
CA LEU A 122 3.99 -0.77 5.42
C LEU A 122 3.06 -1.24 6.55
N PHE A 123 1.85 -1.72 6.21
CA PHE A 123 0.88 -2.18 7.20
C PHE A 123 0.08 -3.39 6.71
N ASN A 124 -0.11 -4.37 7.60
CA ASN A 124 -1.10 -5.44 7.44
C ASN A 124 -1.89 -5.59 8.76
N THR A 125 -3.19 -5.27 8.74
CA THR A 125 -4.00 -5.22 9.97
C THR A 125 -5.50 -5.48 9.74
N TYR A 126 -6.25 -5.55 10.84
CA TYR A 126 -7.70 -5.76 10.82
C TYR A 126 -8.44 -4.52 10.32
N VAL A 127 -9.61 -4.73 9.70
CA VAL A 127 -10.52 -3.63 9.36
C VAL A 127 -11.97 -4.11 9.42
N ALA A 128 -12.84 -3.40 10.11
CA ALA A 128 -14.25 -3.70 10.23
C ALA A 128 -15.04 -3.14 9.03
N HIS A 129 -16.13 -3.82 8.67
CA HIS A 129 -17.09 -3.37 7.67
C HIS A 129 -18.42 -2.94 8.32
N GLY A 130 -19.34 -2.40 7.51
CA GLY A 130 -20.67 -2.01 7.96
C GLY A 130 -21.53 -3.18 8.46
N ARG A 131 -22.28 -3.00 9.54
CA ARG A 131 -23.05 -4.07 10.21
C ARG A 131 -24.03 -4.83 9.34
N ASN A 132 -24.52 -4.22 8.26
CA ASN A 132 -25.45 -4.84 7.33
C ASN A 132 -24.76 -5.48 6.12
N SER A 133 -23.42 -5.43 6.06
CA SER A 133 -22.63 -6.06 5.00
C SER A 133 -22.35 -7.54 5.24
N GLY A 134 -22.42 -7.99 6.49
CA GLY A 134 -22.10 -9.36 6.87
C GLY A 134 -21.91 -9.50 8.37
N LYS A 135 -21.66 -10.73 8.82
CA LYS A 135 -21.28 -11.00 10.21
C LYS A 135 -19.76 -11.05 10.33
N ASP A 136 -19.16 -12.09 9.75
CA ASP A 136 -17.70 -12.25 9.73
C ASP A 136 -17.10 -11.82 8.38
N ILE A 137 -17.62 -12.39 7.28
CA ILE A 137 -17.29 -11.98 5.92
C ILE A 137 -18.34 -10.98 5.43
N ALA A 138 -17.90 -9.91 4.74
CA ALA A 138 -18.82 -8.97 4.09
C ALA A 138 -19.21 -9.49 2.71
N THR A 139 -20.51 -9.65 2.48
CA THR A 139 -21.09 -10.21 1.24
C THR A 139 -22.16 -9.32 0.65
N LYS A 140 -22.47 -8.17 1.29
CA LYS A 140 -23.49 -7.23 0.83
C LYS A 140 -22.94 -5.81 0.90
N PHE A 141 -23.05 -5.08 -0.20
CA PHE A 141 -22.54 -3.72 -0.30
C PHE A 141 -23.64 -2.75 -0.71
N SER A 142 -23.46 -1.47 -0.41
CA SER A 142 -24.41 -0.45 -0.84
C SER A 142 -23.83 0.95 -0.81
N ASN A 143 -24.22 1.71 -1.82
CA ASN A 143 -24.00 3.15 -1.91
C ASN A 143 -25.16 3.98 -1.33
N LYS A 144 -26.21 3.34 -0.79
CA LYS A 144 -27.40 4.05 -0.32
C LYS A 144 -27.19 4.65 1.08
N PRO A 145 -27.62 5.90 1.33
CA PRO A 145 -27.71 6.46 2.68
C PRO A 145 -28.48 5.55 3.64
N ASN A 146 -28.08 5.53 4.91
CA ASN A 146 -28.71 4.74 5.98
C ASN A 146 -28.76 3.21 5.75
N SER A 147 -28.05 2.68 4.74
CA SER A 147 -28.00 1.24 4.48
C SER A 147 -27.21 0.46 5.54
N PHE A 148 -26.31 1.14 6.25
CA PHE A 148 -25.32 0.61 7.18
C PHE A 148 -24.42 -0.49 6.60
N LYS A 149 -24.24 -0.46 5.27
CA LYS A 149 -23.32 -1.31 4.53
C LYS A 149 -22.10 -0.51 4.11
N SER A 150 -20.97 -1.18 3.97
CA SER A 150 -19.83 -0.64 3.23
C SER A 150 -20.16 -0.60 1.73
N SER A 151 -19.46 0.25 0.98
CA SER A 151 -19.45 0.25 -0.49
C SER A 151 -18.07 -0.19 -0.96
N LEU A 152 -18.02 -0.95 -2.05
CA LEU A 152 -16.76 -1.37 -2.69
C LEU A 152 -16.17 -0.23 -3.53
N GLY A 153 -15.06 -0.52 -4.18
CA GLY A 153 -14.50 0.34 -5.21
C GLY A 153 -13.37 1.23 -4.71
N PHE A 154 -13.00 2.17 -5.57
CA PHE A 154 -11.88 3.08 -5.34
C PHE A 154 -12.29 4.33 -4.59
N TYR A 155 -11.44 4.73 -3.65
CA TYR A 155 -11.56 5.95 -2.88
C TYR A 155 -10.26 6.74 -2.94
N VAL A 156 -10.37 8.06 -3.06
CA VAL A 156 -9.27 8.98 -2.77
C VAL A 156 -9.35 9.36 -1.30
N THR A 157 -8.23 9.23 -0.59
CA THR A 157 -8.14 9.62 0.82
C THR A 157 -8.12 11.14 0.96
N GLY A 158 -8.94 11.66 1.86
CA GLY A 158 -9.11 13.09 2.06
C GLY A 158 -8.42 13.63 3.31
N ASP A 159 -8.92 14.78 3.75
CA ASP A 159 -8.46 15.44 4.97
C ASP A 159 -8.76 14.64 6.24
N THR A 160 -7.95 14.90 7.25
CA THR A 160 -8.13 14.35 8.59
C THR A 160 -8.88 15.32 9.48
N TYR A 161 -9.60 14.78 10.46
CA TYR A 161 -10.28 15.57 11.48
C TYR A 161 -10.44 14.76 12.77
N THR A 162 -10.70 15.44 13.87
CA THR A 162 -11.05 14.79 15.13
C THR A 162 -12.55 14.93 15.36
N GLY A 163 -13.26 13.80 15.45
CA GLY A 163 -14.70 13.77 15.69
C GLY A 163 -15.10 12.74 16.75
N LYS A 164 -16.36 12.29 16.71
CA LYS A 164 -16.91 11.30 17.67
C LYS A 164 -16.16 9.97 17.73
N HIS A 165 -15.40 9.64 16.68
CA HIS A 165 -14.58 8.42 16.58
C HIS A 165 -13.09 8.67 16.81
N GLY A 166 -12.73 9.86 17.30
CA GLY A 166 -11.35 10.33 17.43
C GLY A 166 -10.78 10.79 16.10
N TYR A 167 -9.47 10.66 15.95
CA TYR A 167 -8.75 10.99 14.72
C TYR A 167 -9.24 10.11 13.56
N SER A 168 -9.75 10.74 12.51
CA SER A 168 -10.44 10.12 11.39
C SER A 168 -10.05 10.77 10.07
N MET A 169 -10.21 10.05 8.96
CA MET A 169 -9.87 10.50 7.61
C MET A 169 -11.07 10.39 6.69
N ARG A 170 -11.37 11.45 5.94
CA ARG A 170 -12.44 11.46 4.94
C ARG A 170 -12.12 10.54 3.77
N LEU A 171 -13.16 9.97 3.15
CA LEU A 171 -13.04 9.11 2.00
C LEU A 171 -13.97 9.60 0.89
N ASN A 172 -13.39 9.92 -0.26
CA ASN A 172 -14.11 10.35 -1.45
C ASN A 172 -14.24 9.13 -2.36
N GLY A 173 -15.46 8.74 -2.74
CA GLY A 173 -15.68 7.59 -3.62
C GLY A 173 -15.59 8.00 -5.09
N GLU A 174 -14.82 7.26 -5.88
CA GLU A 174 -14.46 7.62 -7.26
C GLU A 174 -15.33 6.97 -8.33
N GLU A 175 -16.27 6.11 -7.94
CA GLU A 175 -17.06 5.30 -8.86
C GLU A 175 -18.55 5.60 -8.77
N SER A 176 -19.08 6.21 -9.83
CA SER A 176 -20.48 6.61 -9.92
C SER A 176 -21.43 5.42 -9.76
N GLY A 177 -22.42 5.57 -8.88
CA GLY A 177 -23.38 4.51 -8.55
C GLY A 177 -22.83 3.40 -7.63
N ILE A 178 -21.51 3.30 -7.43
CA ILE A 178 -20.87 2.27 -6.61
C ILE A 178 -20.49 2.82 -5.24
N ASN A 179 -19.78 3.96 -5.19
CA ASN A 179 -19.35 4.58 -3.94
C ASN A 179 -19.35 6.13 -3.96
N ASP A 180 -19.78 6.77 -5.05
CA ASP A 180 -19.87 8.24 -5.21
C ASP A 180 -20.66 8.99 -4.11
N ARG A 181 -21.41 8.30 -3.24
CA ARG A 181 -22.10 8.90 -2.09
C ARG A 181 -21.34 8.76 -0.77
N ALA A 182 -20.10 8.29 -0.78
CA ALA A 182 -19.30 8.04 0.42
C ALA A 182 -19.23 9.26 1.36
N GLU A 183 -18.88 10.43 0.83
CA GLU A 183 -18.79 11.66 1.61
C GLU A 183 -20.15 12.08 2.18
N GLY A 184 -21.20 12.12 1.35
CA GLY A 184 -22.56 12.43 1.78
C GLY A 184 -23.15 11.43 2.78
N ARG A 185 -22.59 10.22 2.86
CA ARG A 185 -22.91 9.19 3.86
C ARG A 185 -22.06 9.30 5.13
N GLY A 186 -21.09 10.22 5.17
CA GLY A 186 -20.14 10.37 6.27
C GLY A 186 -19.20 9.17 6.42
N ILE A 187 -18.85 8.51 5.31
CA ILE A 187 -17.90 7.40 5.30
C ILE A 187 -16.48 7.95 5.52
N VAL A 188 -15.81 7.43 6.54
CA VAL A 188 -14.47 7.85 6.96
C VAL A 188 -13.69 6.62 7.42
N MET A 189 -12.35 6.66 7.35
CA MET A 189 -11.52 5.70 8.08
C MET A 189 -11.31 6.21 9.51
N HIS A 190 -11.53 5.34 10.51
CA HIS A 190 -11.41 5.72 11.93
C HIS A 190 -11.01 4.56 12.83
N SER A 191 -10.63 4.87 14.07
CA SER A 191 -10.31 3.83 15.07
C SER A 191 -11.58 3.16 15.65
N ALA A 192 -11.48 1.88 16.01
CA ALA A 192 -12.52 1.20 16.77
C ALA A 192 -11.93 0.33 17.89
N ALA A 193 -12.51 0.45 19.09
CA ALA A 193 -12.12 -0.40 20.22
C ALA A 193 -12.41 -1.89 19.97
N TYR A 194 -13.37 -2.21 19.11
CA TYR A 194 -13.78 -3.58 18.78
C TYR A 194 -12.97 -4.22 17.64
N ALA A 195 -12.01 -3.51 17.06
CA ALA A 195 -11.11 -4.02 16.03
C ALA A 195 -9.80 -4.48 16.71
N ASN A 196 -9.85 -5.62 17.40
CA ASN A 196 -8.73 -6.19 18.17
C ASN A 196 -8.85 -7.72 18.28
N GLU A 197 -7.77 -8.39 18.73
CA GLU A 197 -7.76 -9.85 18.94
C GLU A 197 -8.81 -10.33 19.94
N ASN A 198 -9.00 -9.65 21.08
CA ASN A 198 -9.97 -10.08 22.11
C ASN A 198 -11.37 -10.26 21.53
N SER A 199 -11.80 -9.38 20.63
CA SER A 199 -13.09 -9.49 19.94
C SER A 199 -13.20 -10.75 19.08
N ILE A 200 -12.08 -11.16 18.47
CA ILE A 200 -11.98 -12.36 17.64
C ILE A 200 -12.00 -13.59 18.53
N GLU A 201 -11.27 -13.61 19.63
CA GLU A 201 -11.27 -14.71 20.60
C GLU A 201 -12.66 -14.95 21.21
N GLU A 202 -13.36 -13.89 21.58
CA GLU A 202 -14.69 -13.99 22.21
C GLU A 202 -15.80 -14.38 21.24
N ARG A 203 -15.75 -13.92 19.98
CA ARG A 203 -16.90 -13.97 19.05
C ARG A 203 -16.61 -14.59 17.69
N GLY A 204 -15.35 -14.79 17.35
CA GLY A 204 -14.86 -15.23 16.04
C GLY A 204 -14.73 -14.12 14.99
N PHE A 205 -15.12 -12.88 15.30
CA PHE A 205 -15.10 -11.75 14.37
C PHE A 205 -14.97 -10.42 15.12
N ILE A 206 -14.39 -9.40 14.50
CA ILE A 206 -14.33 -8.04 15.08
C ILE A 206 -15.70 -7.36 15.02
N GLY A 207 -15.90 -6.31 15.82
CA GLY A 207 -17.15 -5.52 15.74
C GLY A 207 -17.38 -4.89 14.35
N ARG A 208 -18.56 -4.31 14.14
CA ARG A 208 -18.98 -3.75 12.85
C ARG A 208 -19.39 -2.29 12.98
N SER A 209 -19.06 -1.49 11.96
CA SER A 209 -19.38 -0.07 11.87
C SER A 209 -20.76 0.17 11.25
N LEU A 210 -21.07 1.42 10.89
CA LEU A 210 -22.23 1.77 10.07
C LEU A 210 -21.89 1.97 8.58
N GLY A 211 -20.74 1.46 8.13
CA GLY A 211 -20.29 1.50 6.72
C GLY A 211 -18.80 1.86 6.59
N CYS A 212 -18.27 2.59 7.56
CA CYS A 212 -16.88 3.02 7.64
C CYS A 212 -15.89 1.84 7.77
N PRO A 213 -14.72 1.88 7.11
CA PRO A 213 -13.59 1.03 7.48
C PRO A 213 -13.08 1.45 8.86
N ALA A 214 -13.25 0.59 9.87
CA ALA A 214 -12.78 0.88 11.22
C ALA A 214 -11.60 -0.03 11.61
N ILE A 215 -10.49 0.57 12.04
CA ILE A 215 -9.20 -0.12 12.24
C ILE A 215 -8.75 -0.09 13.71
N PRO A 216 -7.75 -0.90 14.11
CA PRO A 216 -7.32 -1.00 15.50
C PRO A 216 -6.76 0.32 16.07
N LYS A 217 -7.10 0.61 17.33
CA LYS A 217 -6.72 1.85 18.01
C LYS A 217 -5.21 2.07 18.12
N ASN A 218 -4.42 1.03 18.25
CA ASN A 218 -2.96 1.13 18.43
C ASN A 218 -2.22 1.58 17.16
N VAL A 219 -2.78 1.34 15.96
CA VAL A 219 -2.12 1.65 14.69
C VAL A 219 -2.85 2.69 13.83
N HIS A 220 -4.10 3.04 14.17
CA HIS A 220 -4.94 3.88 13.31
C HIS A 220 -4.30 5.23 12.92
N ARG A 221 -3.59 5.86 13.86
CA ARG A 221 -3.00 7.17 13.63
C ARG A 221 -1.87 7.12 12.63
N GLN A 222 -0.96 6.15 12.79
CA GLN A 222 0.15 5.93 11.85
C GLN A 222 -0.38 5.66 10.45
N ILE A 223 -1.35 4.75 10.33
CA ILE A 223 -1.97 4.43 9.02
C ILE A 223 -2.60 5.67 8.40
N ILE A 224 -3.45 6.40 9.14
CA ILE A 224 -4.12 7.60 8.62
C ILE A 224 -3.11 8.66 8.21
N GLU A 225 -2.10 8.95 9.03
CA GLU A 225 -1.08 9.97 8.73
C GLU A 225 -0.24 9.57 7.49
N THR A 226 0.03 8.28 7.29
CA THR A 226 0.70 7.78 6.08
C THR A 226 -0.17 8.03 4.83
N ILE A 227 -1.44 7.62 4.87
CA ILE A 227 -2.26 7.53 3.65
C ILE A 227 -3.16 8.74 3.40
N CYS A 228 -3.31 9.70 4.32
CA CYS A 228 -4.20 10.86 4.11
C CYS A 228 -3.69 11.80 3.02
N HIS A 229 -4.57 12.70 2.56
CA HIS A 229 -4.26 13.71 1.53
C HIS A 229 -3.83 13.09 0.19
N GLY A 230 -4.73 12.36 -0.45
CA GLY A 230 -4.63 12.03 -1.87
C GLY A 230 -3.95 10.71 -2.21
N SER A 231 -3.99 9.69 -1.35
CA SER A 231 -3.59 8.32 -1.73
C SER A 231 -4.78 7.49 -2.23
N CYS A 232 -4.48 6.37 -2.90
CA CYS A 232 -5.47 5.40 -3.31
C CYS A 232 -5.85 4.45 -2.16
N LEU A 233 -7.16 4.27 -1.94
CA LEU A 233 -7.73 3.20 -1.14
C LEU A 233 -8.72 2.38 -1.97
N PHE A 234 -8.45 1.10 -2.15
CA PHE A 234 -9.33 0.17 -2.83
C PHE A 234 -10.03 -0.77 -1.85
N MET A 235 -11.37 -0.83 -1.92
CA MET A 235 -12.17 -1.79 -1.14
C MET A 235 -12.73 -2.87 -2.05
N TYR A 236 -12.20 -4.09 -1.94
CA TYR A 236 -12.50 -5.21 -2.82
C TYR A 236 -13.42 -6.25 -2.17
N SER A 237 -14.22 -6.90 -3.01
CA SER A 237 -14.86 -8.20 -2.78
C SER A 237 -15.23 -8.78 -4.16
N PRO A 238 -15.29 -10.11 -4.35
CA PRO A 238 -15.74 -10.73 -5.61
C PRO A 238 -17.26 -10.61 -5.79
N ASP A 239 -17.79 -9.40 -5.65
CA ASP A 239 -19.20 -9.07 -5.81
C ASP A 239 -19.52 -8.93 -7.30
N ALA A 240 -20.45 -9.74 -7.80
CA ALA A 240 -20.77 -9.80 -9.23
C ALA A 240 -21.30 -8.47 -9.78
N TYR A 241 -21.99 -7.66 -8.97
CA TYR A 241 -22.45 -6.35 -9.40
C TYR A 241 -21.25 -5.40 -9.59
N TYR A 242 -20.35 -5.35 -8.61
CA TYR A 242 -19.14 -4.53 -8.70
C TYR A 242 -18.27 -4.92 -9.89
N LEU A 243 -17.96 -6.22 -10.06
CA LEU A 243 -17.13 -6.74 -11.15
C LEU A 243 -17.70 -6.47 -12.55
N SER A 244 -19.01 -6.29 -12.68
CA SER A 244 -19.66 -6.01 -13.98
C SER A 244 -19.97 -4.54 -14.25
N HIS A 245 -19.83 -3.66 -13.24
CA HIS A 245 -20.25 -2.25 -13.36
C HIS A 245 -19.11 -1.25 -13.10
N SER A 246 -18.03 -1.68 -12.45
CA SER A 246 -16.86 -0.82 -12.26
C SER A 246 -16.25 -0.45 -13.61
N LYS A 247 -15.81 0.80 -13.72
CA LYS A 247 -15.10 1.32 -14.91
C LYS A 247 -13.59 1.35 -14.72
N LEU A 248 -13.12 1.04 -13.50
CA LEU A 248 -11.71 1.13 -13.12
C LEU A 248 -11.04 -0.25 -13.10
N ILE A 249 -11.79 -1.34 -13.27
CA ILE A 249 -11.27 -2.73 -13.30
C ILE A 249 -11.63 -3.47 -14.58
#